data_AF-A0A0A1WT85-F1
#
_entry.id   AF-A0A0A1WT85-F1
#
_cell.length_a   1.000
_cell.length_b   1.000
_cell.length_c   1.000
_cell.angle_alpha   90.00
_cell.angle_beta   90.00
_cell.angle_gamma   90.00
#
_symmetry.space_group_name_H-M   'P 1'
#
loop_
_entity.id
_entity.type
_entity.pdbx_description
1 polymer ?
#
loop_
_entity_poly.entity_id
_entity_poly.type
_entity_poly.pdbx_seq_one_letter_code
_entity_poly.pdbx_strand_id
1 'polypeptide(L)'
;MKLTYLFNKSIHLTHFRSLWKVAEVVMVPKPGKDPHIISSYRPISLLPQLAKLFEKFIYQRLKSIINACKHSTIEQIYRIASKIDKSLEEGNVCSAVFLDVAQAFDKVWHEDLM
;
A
#
# COMPACT_ATOMS: atom_id res chain seq x y z
N MET A 1 -2.50 -1.82 -33.34
CA MET A 1 -3.36 -1.27 -32.28
C MET A 1 -2.48 -0.62 -31.21
N LYS A 2 -2.64 0.67 -30.91
CA LYS A 2 -1.77 1.38 -29.94
C LYS A 2 -2.20 1.09 -28.50
N LEU A 3 -1.27 0.80 -27.61
CA LEU A 3 -1.54 0.48 -26.20
C LEU A 3 -2.29 1.60 -25.46
N THR A 4 -1.97 2.86 -25.78
CA THR A 4 -2.67 4.05 -25.28
C THR A 4 -4.16 4.04 -25.56
N TYR A 5 -4.57 3.56 -26.75
CA TYR A 5 -5.99 3.45 -27.10
C TYR A 5 -6.71 2.45 -26.19
N LEU A 6 -6.09 1.29 -25.90
CA LEU A 6 -6.66 0.29 -25.01
C LEU A 6 -6.80 0.82 -23.59
N PHE A 7 -5.76 1.47 -23.05
CA PHE A 7 -5.80 2.02 -21.69
C PHE A 7 -6.84 3.13 -21.56
N ASN A 8 -6.89 4.05 -22.52
CA ASN A 8 -7.91 5.10 -22.53
C ASN A 8 -9.31 4.50 -22.61
N LYS A 9 -9.54 3.50 -23.48
CA LYS A 9 -10.84 2.82 -23.55
C LYS A 9 -11.20 2.10 -22.24
N SER A 10 -10.25 1.39 -21.61
CA SER A 10 -10.49 0.75 -20.31
C SER A 10 -10.89 1.76 -19.23
N ILE A 11 -10.28 2.95 -19.21
CA ILE A 11 -10.62 4.02 -18.27
C ILE A 11 -12.00 4.61 -18.57
N HIS A 12 -12.26 4.96 -19.84
CA HIS A 12 -13.54 5.54 -20.25
C HIS A 12 -14.72 4.60 -20.03
N LEU A 13 -14.51 3.29 -20.21
CA LEU A 13 -15.51 2.26 -19.99
C LEU A 13 -15.54 1.75 -18.55
N THR A 14 -14.72 2.33 -17.64
CA THR A 14 -14.54 1.87 -16.25
C THR A 14 -14.35 0.36 -16.13
N HIS A 15 -13.69 -0.24 -17.13
CA HIS A 15 -13.61 -1.68 -17.29
C HIS A 15 -12.15 -2.15 -17.33
N PHE A 16 -11.75 -2.83 -16.26
CA PHE A 16 -10.49 -3.56 -16.22
C PHE A 16 -10.71 -4.99 -16.74
N ARG A 17 -10.03 -5.31 -17.85
CA ARG A 17 -10.21 -6.57 -18.58
C ARG A 17 -9.90 -7.79 -17.71
N SER A 18 -10.72 -8.83 -17.79
CA SER A 18 -10.55 -10.05 -16.97
C SER A 18 -9.19 -10.72 -17.13
N LEU A 19 -8.65 -10.79 -18.36
CA LEU A 19 -7.31 -11.34 -18.61
C LEU A 19 -6.19 -10.57 -17.90
N TRP A 20 -6.39 -9.29 -17.61
CA TRP A 20 -5.41 -8.48 -16.89
C TRP A 20 -5.51 -8.66 -15.37
N LYS A 21 -6.58 -9.30 -14.87
CA LYS A 21 -6.77 -9.67 -13.45
C LYS A 21 -6.14 -11.01 -13.10
N VAL A 22 -5.85 -11.86 -14.09
CA VAL A 22 -5.28 -13.19 -13.86
C VAL A 22 -3.81 -13.03 -13.46
N ALA A 23 -3.48 -13.40 -12.23
CA ALA A 23 -2.15 -13.28 -11.66
C ALA A 23 -1.58 -14.65 -11.28
N GLU A 24 -0.26 -14.77 -11.34
CA GLU A 24 0.45 -15.87 -10.70
C GLU A 24 0.65 -15.55 -9.21
N VAL A 25 0.19 -16.43 -8.32
CA VAL A 25 0.33 -16.24 -6.88
C VAL A 25 1.60 -16.90 -6.39
N VAL A 26 2.50 -16.11 -5.80
CA VAL A 26 3.77 -16.59 -5.23
C VAL A 26 3.74 -16.42 -3.71
N MET A 27 4.15 -17.46 -2.98
CA MET A 27 4.20 -17.45 -1.51
C MET A 27 5.57 -16.97 -1.03
N VAL A 28 5.65 -15.77 -0.45
CA VAL A 28 6.90 -15.20 0.08
C VAL A 28 7.02 -15.50 1.57
N PRO A 29 8.07 -16.20 2.05
CA PRO A 29 8.22 -16.51 3.47
C PRO A 29 8.47 -15.25 4.31
N LYS A 30 7.87 -15.20 5.50
CA LYS A 30 8.15 -14.19 6.52
C LYS A 30 9.47 -14.56 7.23
N PRO A 31 10.43 -13.62 7.35
CA PRO A 31 11.67 -13.87 8.07
C PRO A 31 11.40 -14.30 9.52
N GLY A 32 12.12 -15.33 9.98
CA GLY A 32 12.04 -15.80 11.38
C GLY A 32 10.73 -16.49 11.77
N LYS A 33 9.92 -16.94 10.81
CA LYS A 33 8.68 -17.71 11.06
C LYS A 33 8.83 -19.15 10.57
N ASP A 34 8.08 -20.06 11.19
CA ASP A 34 8.10 -21.50 10.87
C ASP A 34 7.61 -21.75 9.43
N PRO A 35 8.44 -22.33 8.54
CA PRO A 35 8.06 -22.60 7.15
C PRO A 35 6.95 -23.66 6.99
N HIS A 36 6.62 -24.41 8.04
CA HIS A 36 5.57 -25.42 7.99
C HIS A 36 4.15 -24.85 8.23
N ILE A 37 4.06 -23.57 8.61
CA ILE A 37 2.78 -22.90 8.91
C ILE A 37 2.39 -21.96 7.76
N ILE A 38 1.17 -22.09 7.25
CA ILE A 38 0.67 -21.28 6.11
C ILE A 38 0.73 -19.77 6.41
N SER A 39 0.39 -19.37 7.64
CA SER A 39 0.41 -17.95 8.06
C SER A 39 1.81 -17.34 8.11
N SER A 40 2.87 -18.16 7.98
CA SER A 40 4.26 -17.72 7.84
C SER A 40 4.59 -17.19 6.46
N TYR A 41 3.68 -17.26 5.50
CA TYR A 41 3.88 -16.73 4.15
C TYR A 41 3.06 -15.47 3.90
N ARG A 42 3.47 -14.70 2.90
CA ARG A 42 2.72 -13.59 2.31
C ARG A 42 2.42 -13.95 0.85
N PRO A 43 1.15 -14.10 0.45
CA PRO A 43 0.83 -14.27 -0.96
C PRO A 43 1.08 -12.93 -1.68
N ILE A 44 1.79 -12.98 -2.81
CA ILE A 44 1.90 -11.85 -3.74
C ILE A 44 1.32 -12.25 -5.10
N SER A 45 0.60 -11.32 -5.72
CA SER A 45 0.02 -11.51 -7.05
C SER A 45 0.93 -10.90 -8.11
N LEU A 46 1.53 -11.74 -8.95
CA LEU A 46 2.33 -11.32 -10.09
C LEU A 46 1.42 -11.14 -11.30
N LEU A 47 0.99 -9.90 -11.51
CA LEU A 47 0.16 -9.54 -12.67
C LEU A 47 0.94 -9.55 -13.99
N PRO A 48 0.25 -9.73 -15.14
CA PRO A 48 0.83 -9.57 -16.47
C PRO A 48 1.41 -8.16 -16.67
N GLN A 49 2.41 -8.02 -17.52
CA GLN A 49 3.13 -6.76 -17.74
C GLN A 49 2.18 -5.62 -18.18
N LEU A 50 1.16 -5.93 -18.98
CA LEU A 50 0.15 -4.95 -19.40
C LEU A 50 -0.68 -4.42 -18.23
N ALA A 51 -1.07 -5.30 -17.30
CA ALA A 51 -1.81 -4.93 -16.10
C ALA A 51 -0.96 -4.03 -15.19
N LYS A 52 0.29 -4.41 -14.93
CA LYS A 52 1.25 -3.60 -14.15
C LYS A 52 1.48 -2.22 -14.75
N LEU A 53 1.58 -2.13 -16.07
CA LEU A 53 1.73 -0.83 -16.75
C LEU A 53 0.47 0.03 -16.62
N PHE A 54 -0.72 -0.59 -16.71
CA PHE A 54 -1.98 0.10 -16.48
C PHE A 54 -2.10 0.61 -15.03
N GLU A 55 -1.77 -0.21 -14.04
CA GLU A 55 -1.72 0.18 -12.62
C GLU A 55 -0.76 1.36 -12.40
N LYS A 56 0.42 1.34 -13.02
CA LYS A 56 1.36 2.47 -12.95
C LYS A 56 0.75 3.76 -13.50
N PHE A 57 -0.03 3.68 -14.58
CA PHE A 57 -0.72 4.84 -15.14
C PHE A 57 -1.82 5.36 -14.21
N ILE A 58 -2.64 4.48 -13.62
CA ILE A 58 -3.64 4.85 -12.61
C ILE A 58 -2.96 5.48 -11.39
N TYR A 59 -1.89 4.87 -10.88
CA TYR A 59 -1.11 5.39 -9.77
C TYR A 59 -0.60 6.81 -10.04
N GLN A 60 -0.07 7.09 -11.23
CA GLN A 60 0.38 8.45 -11.57
C GLN A 60 -0.74 9.49 -11.48
N ARG A 61 -1.98 9.12 -11.80
CA ARG A 61 -3.16 10.00 -11.70
C ARG A 61 -3.63 10.16 -10.25
N LEU A 62 -3.59 9.09 -9.46
CA LEU A 62 -3.95 9.12 -8.04
C LEU A 62 -2.89 9.80 -7.16
N LYS A 63 -1.63 9.77 -7.59
CA LYS A 63 -0.50 10.30 -6.82
C LYS A 63 -0.69 11.77 -6.45
N SER A 64 -1.30 12.58 -7.31
CA SER A 64 -1.59 13.99 -7.00
C SER A 64 -2.65 14.15 -5.91
N ILE A 65 -3.62 13.23 -5.85
CA ILE A 65 -4.74 13.25 -4.88
C ILE A 65 -4.27 12.74 -3.50
N ILE A 66 -3.48 11.66 -3.48
CA ILE A 66 -3.04 10.99 -2.24
C ILE A 66 -1.93 11.79 -1.52
N ASN A 67 -1.20 12.67 -2.22
CA ASN A 67 -0.03 13.38 -1.70
C ASN A 67 -0.30 14.48 -0.65
N ALA A 68 -1.43 14.43 0.07
CA ALA A 68 -1.75 15.39 1.12
C ALA A 68 -0.77 15.34 2.31
N CYS A 69 -0.04 14.24 2.50
CA CYS A 69 0.95 14.09 3.58
C CYS A 69 2.32 13.70 3.05
N LYS A 70 3.08 14.68 2.53
CA LYS A 70 4.44 14.53 1.98
C LYS A 70 5.53 14.41 3.06
N HIS A 71 5.29 13.70 4.14
CA HIS A 71 6.30 13.57 5.20
C HIS A 71 7.04 12.25 5.08
N SER A 72 8.36 12.34 4.95
CA SER A 72 9.25 11.19 5.00
C SER A 72 9.17 10.52 6.38
N THR A 73 9.51 9.23 6.45
CA THR A 73 9.65 8.52 7.73
C THR A 73 10.61 9.21 8.68
N ILE A 74 11.67 9.85 8.15
CA ILE A 74 12.63 10.64 8.93
C ILE A 74 11.97 11.83 9.61
N GLU A 75 11.10 12.55 8.89
CA GLU A 75 10.39 13.71 9.46
C GLU A 75 9.42 13.29 10.56
N GLN A 76 8.78 12.13 10.41
CA GLN A 76 7.90 11.59 11.46
C GLN A 76 8.68 11.18 12.71
N ILE A 77 9.86 10.58 12.55
CA ILE A 77 10.76 10.28 13.69
C ILE A 77 11.17 11.57 14.38
N TYR A 78 11.57 12.60 13.62
CA TYR A 78 11.96 13.89 14.19
C TYR A 78 10.83 14.55 14.97
N ARG A 79 9.59 14.47 14.47
CA ARG A 79 8.40 14.97 15.19
C ARG A 79 8.19 14.29 16.53
N ILE A 80 8.31 12.97 16.58
CA ILE A 80 8.17 12.20 17.82
C ILE A 80 9.30 12.55 18.79
N ALA A 81 10.54 12.58 18.32
CA ALA A 81 11.71 12.94 19.13
C ALA A 81 11.57 14.35 19.72
N SER A 82 11.26 15.34 18.88
CA SER A 82 11.05 16.72 19.32
C SER A 82 9.91 16.85 20.33
N LYS A 83 8.84 16.05 20.20
CA LYS A 83 7.74 16.03 21.16
C LYS A 83 8.15 15.45 22.51
N ILE A 84 9.00 14.43 22.50
CA ILE A 84 9.58 13.83 23.72
C ILE A 84 10.51 14.84 24.39
N ASP A 85 11.44 15.43 23.65
CA ASP A 85 12.42 16.40 24.17
C ASP A 85 11.71 17.59 24.84
N LYS A 86 10.72 18.17 24.16
CA LYS A 86 9.92 19.27 24.71
C LYS A 86 9.19 18.88 25.99
N SER A 87 8.62 17.66 26.04
CA SER A 87 7.92 17.22 27.25
C SER A 87 8.88 16.99 28.41
N LEU A 88 10.10 16.53 28.13
CA LEU A 88 11.16 16.36 29.12
C LEU A 88 11.63 17.70 29.69
N GLU A 89 11.84 18.70 28.83
CA GLU A 89 12.22 20.07 29.24
C GLU A 89 11.18 20.73 30.14
N GLU A 90 9.90 20.48 29.87
CA GLU A 90 8.78 21.00 30.66
C GLU A 90 8.51 20.19 31.95
N GLY A 91 9.26 19.11 32.21
CA GLY A 91 9.03 18.21 33.34
C GLY A 91 7.73 17.39 33.24
N ASN A 92 7.16 17.28 32.04
CA ASN A 92 5.91 16.59 31.75
C ASN A 92 6.15 15.11 31.44
N VAL A 93 5.17 14.26 31.75
CA VAL A 93 5.19 12.84 31.34
C VAL A 93 4.73 12.72 29.89
N CYS A 94 5.55 12.11 29.04
CA CYS A 94 5.21 11.79 27.65
C CYS A 94 4.88 10.31 27.51
N SER A 95 3.63 9.99 27.12
CA SER A 95 3.19 8.61 26.83
C SER A 95 2.96 8.43 25.34
N ALA A 96 3.32 7.26 24.80
CA ALA A 96 3.10 6.91 23.40
C ALA A 96 2.36 5.57 23.29
N VAL A 97 1.44 5.48 22.32
CA VAL A 97 0.73 4.24 21.97
C VAL A 97 1.02 3.95 20.51
N PHE A 98 1.49 2.73 20.24
CA PHE A 98 1.74 2.26 18.88
C PHE A 98 0.72 1.18 18.52
N LEU A 99 0.04 1.37 17.39
CA LEU A 99 -0.99 0.46 16.90
C LEU A 99 -0.44 -0.30 15.70
N ASP A 100 -0.49 -1.63 15.77
CA ASP A 100 -0.18 -2.51 14.64
C ASP A 100 -1.46 -3.11 14.07
N VAL A 101 -1.76 -2.77 12.82
CA VAL A 101 -2.97 -3.27 12.14
C VAL A 101 -2.65 -4.61 11.47
N ALA A 102 -3.10 -5.69 12.10
CA ALA A 102 -2.95 -7.02 11.54
C ALA A 102 -3.72 -7.16 10.21
N GLN A 103 -3.02 -7.59 9.16
CA GLN A 103 -3.58 -7.89 7.83
C GLN A 103 -4.32 -6.71 7.18
N ALA A 104 -3.69 -5.54 7.14
CA ALA A 104 -4.29 -4.32 6.59
C ALA A 104 -4.87 -4.49 5.17
N PHE A 105 -4.22 -5.26 4.30
CA PHE A 105 -4.71 -5.49 2.92
C PHE A 105 -5.97 -6.36 2.86
N ASP A 106 -6.12 -7.30 3.80
CA ASP A 106 -7.26 -8.24 3.82
C ASP A 106 -8.51 -7.61 4.48
N LYS A 107 -8.33 -6.54 5.25
CA LYS A 107 -9.38 -5.87 6.04
C LYS A 107 -9.95 -4.62 5.40
N VAL A 108 -9.63 -4.35 4.14
CA VAL A 108 -10.13 -3.18 3.43
C VAL A 108 -11.64 -3.33 3.19
N TRP A 109 -12.42 -2.32 3.55
CA TRP A 109 -13.86 -2.30 3.30
C TRP A 109 -14.11 -2.10 1.81
N HIS A 110 -14.60 -3.14 1.14
CA HIS A 110 -14.79 -3.15 -0.30
C HIS A 110 -15.97 -2.30 -0.78
N GLU A 111 -17.03 -2.15 0.01
CA GLU A 111 -18.22 -1.39 -0.36
C GLU A 111 -17.94 0.12 -0.46
N ASP A 112 -17.18 0.68 0.47
CA ASP A 112 -16.83 2.10 0.45
C ASP A 112 -15.65 2.42 -0.49
N LEU A 113 -14.87 1.40 -0.88
CA LEU A 113 -13.73 1.57 -1.79
C LEU A 113 -14.16 1.56 -3.28
N MET A 114 -15.26 0.88 -3.62
CA MET A 114 -15.71 0.64 -5.00
C MET A 114 -16.86 1.54 -5.41
#